data_AF-A0A1I1ZYQ7-F1
#
_entry.id   AF-A0A1I1ZYQ7-F1
#
_cell.length_a   1.000
_cell.length_b   1.000
_cell.length_c   1.000
_cell.angle_alpha   90.00
_cell.angle_beta   90.00
_cell.angle_gamma   90.00
#
_symmetry.space_group_name_H-M   'P 1'
#
loop_
_entity.id
_entity.type
_entity.pdbx_description
1 polymer ?
#
loop_
_entity_poly.entity_id
_entity_poly.type
_entity_poly.pdbx_seq_one_letter_code
_entity_poly.pdbx_strand_id
1 'polypeptide(L)' 'MIRAMVPVLLALVVACGGSAGKVDQAVTIAKEIREKPDEAEKILGAHQMTADQWEALMYEIASDPAMAEQFEAGLQKK' A
#
# COMPACT_ATOMS: atom_id res chain seq x y z
N MET A 1 -19.80 50.48 -7.71
CA MET A 1 -19.79 49.36 -6.74
C MET A 1 -20.39 48.13 -7.41
N ILE A 2 -19.58 47.19 -7.89
CA ILE A 2 -20.03 45.83 -8.21
C ILE A 2 -18.91 44.88 -7.74
N ARG A 3 -19.31 43.99 -6.86
CA ARG A 3 -18.52 43.02 -6.11
C ARG A 3 -18.95 41.66 -6.68
N ALA A 4 -18.06 40.94 -7.35
CA ALA A 4 -18.30 39.56 -7.80
C ALA A 4 -16.94 38.86 -7.81
N MET A 5 -16.57 38.23 -6.69
CA MET A 5 -16.62 36.78 -6.51
C MET A 5 -15.74 36.05 -7.55
N VAL A 6 -14.46 35.95 -7.18
CA VAL A 6 -13.50 34.98 -7.71
C VAL A 6 -14.02 33.58 -7.34
N PRO A 7 -14.20 32.65 -8.29
CA PRO A 7 -14.52 31.28 -7.94
C PRO A 7 -13.28 30.62 -7.36
N VAL A 8 -13.29 30.46 -6.04
CA VAL A 8 -12.44 29.52 -5.29
C VAL A 8 -12.89 28.11 -5.66
N LEU A 9 -12.39 27.60 -6.78
CA LEU A 9 -12.46 26.18 -7.11
C LEU A 9 -11.17 25.54 -6.59
N LEU A 10 -11.15 25.44 -5.27
CA LEU A 10 -10.08 24.83 -4.47
C LEU A 10 -10.11 23.31 -4.70
N ALA A 11 -9.11 22.84 -5.42
CA ALA A 11 -8.48 21.52 -5.37
C ALA A 11 -9.22 20.42 -4.58
N LEU A 12 -9.98 19.59 -5.29
CA LEU A 12 -10.23 18.19 -4.91
C LEU A 12 -9.05 17.34 -5.38
N VAL A 13 -7.90 17.45 -4.71
CA VAL A 13 -6.85 16.42 -4.76
C VAL A 13 -7.08 15.54 -3.53
N VAL A 14 -8.07 14.66 -3.62
CA VAL A 14 -8.35 13.64 -2.61
C VAL A 14 -7.31 12.53 -2.78
N ALA A 15 -6.23 12.65 -2.00
CA ALA A 15 -5.52 11.66 -1.20
C ALA A 15 -5.77 10.13 -1.37
N CYS A 16 -6.08 9.58 -2.55
CA CYS A 16 -6.22 8.13 -2.77
C CYS A 16 -4.89 7.39 -3.06
N GLY A 17 -3.74 8.06 -2.98
CA GLY A 17 -2.43 7.45 -3.34
C GLY A 17 -1.73 6.70 -2.21
N GLY A 18 -2.15 6.84 -0.95
CA GLY A 18 -1.42 6.32 0.21
C GLY A 18 -1.55 4.81 0.40
N SER A 19 -2.77 4.27 0.34
CA SER A 19 -3.04 2.87 0.62
C SER A 19 -2.63 1.93 -0.52
N ALA A 20 -2.80 2.36 -1.78
CA ALA A 20 -2.40 1.57 -2.95
C ALA A 20 -0.88 1.29 -2.96
N GLY A 21 -0.06 2.29 -2.61
CA GLY A 21 1.39 2.10 -2.56
C GLY A 21 1.85 1.10 -1.50
N LYS A 22 1.19 1.05 -0.34
CA LYS A 22 1.47 0.07 0.71
C LYS A 22 1.11 -1.35 0.28
N VAL A 23 -0.05 -1.51 -0.36
CA VAL A 23 -0.51 -2.82 -0.86
C VAL A 23 0.42 -3.34 -1.97
N ASP A 24 0.82 -2.49 -2.91
CA ASP A 24 1.74 -2.87 -4.00
C ASP A 24 3.11 -3.30 -3.47
N GLN A 25 3.65 -2.57 -2.49
CA GLN A 25 4.88 -2.96 -1.81
C GLN A 25 4.72 -4.32 -1.11
N ALA A 26 3.61 -4.51 -0.40
CA ALA A 26 3.35 -5.77 0.29
C ALA A 26 3.23 -6.95 -0.68
N VAL A 27 2.56 -6.77 -1.82
CA VAL A 27 2.42 -7.81 -2.86
C VAL A 27 3.79 -8.20 -3.41
N THR A 28 4.66 -7.22 -3.67
CA THR A 28 6.02 -7.47 -4.15
C THR A 28 6.80 -8.31 -3.16
N ILE A 29 6.84 -7.90 -1.89
CA ILE A 29 7.54 -8.62 -0.81
C ILE A 29 6.97 -10.03 -0.64
N ALA A 30 5.64 -10.17 -0.60
CA ALA A 30 5.00 -11.48 -0.42
C ALA A 30 5.32 -12.45 -1.57
N LYS A 31 5.41 -11.97 -2.82
CA LYS A 31 5.82 -12.80 -3.96
C LYS A 31 7.27 -13.26 -3.84
N GLU A 32 8.18 -12.36 -3.48
CA GLU A 32 9.59 -12.69 -3.29
C GLU A 32 9.79 -13.72 -2.16
N ILE A 33 9.12 -13.52 -1.01
CA ILE A 33 9.15 -14.47 0.11
C ILE A 33 8.56 -15.83 -0.29
N ARG A 34 7.50 -15.86 -1.09
CA ARG A 34 6.91 -17.12 -1.58
C ARG A 34 7.88 -17.90 -2.47
N GLU A 35 8.70 -17.21 -3.25
CA GLU A 35 9.72 -17.85 -4.10
C GLU A 35 10.93 -18.34 -3.29
N LYS A 36 11.27 -17.66 -2.18
CA LYS A 36 12.45 -17.94 -1.35
C LYS A 36 12.11 -17.82 0.15
N PRO A 37 11.34 -18.76 0.71
CA PRO A 37 10.84 -18.64 2.07
C PRO A 37 11.95 -18.66 3.14
N ASP A 38 13.07 -19.31 2.84
CA ASP A 38 14.28 -19.34 3.68
C ASP A 38 15.05 -18.01 3.68
N GLU A 39 14.82 -17.14 2.69
CA GLU A 39 15.44 -15.80 2.60
C GLU A 39 14.52 -14.69 3.12
N ALA A 40 13.42 -14.99 3.83
CA ALA A 40 12.41 -14.01 4.22
C ALA A 40 12.97 -12.78 4.94
N GLU A 41 13.82 -12.97 5.97
CA GLU A 41 14.43 -11.85 6.71
C GLU A 41 15.34 -10.98 5.82
N LYS A 42 16.07 -11.60 4.89
CA LYS A 42 16.96 -10.90 3.95
C LYS A 42 16.14 -10.11 2.94
N ILE A 43 15.03 -10.66 2.45
CA ILE A 43 14.10 -9.97 1.55
C ILE A 43 13.53 -8.75 2.28
N LEU A 44 12.96 -8.93 3.48
CA LEU A 44 12.44 -7.82 4.28
C LEU A 44 13.51 -6.74 4.50
N GLY A 45 14.74 -7.13 4.83
CA GLY A 45 15.88 -6.21 4.97
C GLY A 45 16.21 -5.43 3.69
N ALA A 46 16.12 -6.05 2.52
CA ALA A 46 16.31 -5.39 1.23
C ALA A 46 15.23 -4.32 0.95
N HIS A 47 14.04 -4.51 1.50
CA HIS A 47 12.93 -3.55 1.46
C HIS A 47 12.93 -2.57 2.65
N GLN A 48 14.03 -2.51 3.43
CA GLN A 48 14.18 -1.68 4.63
C GLN A 48 13.06 -1.92 5.66
N MET A 49 12.61 -3.16 5.77
CA MET A 49 11.51 -3.57 6.60
C MET A 49 11.96 -4.62 7.62
N THR A 50 11.53 -4.45 8.87
CA THR A 50 11.69 -5.46 9.92
C THR A 50 10.51 -6.44 9.92
N ALA A 51 10.65 -7.58 10.59
CA ALA A 51 9.56 -8.54 10.75
C ALA A 51 8.33 -7.90 11.44
N ASP A 52 8.55 -7.10 12.49
CA ASP A 52 7.47 -6.39 13.21
C ASP A 52 6.74 -5.39 12.30
N GLN A 53 7.47 -4.66 11.44
CA GLN A 53 6.86 -3.73 10.48
C GLN A 53 6.09 -4.48 9.39
N TRP A 54 6.60 -5.63 8.96
CA TRP A 54 5.90 -6.51 8.02
C TRP A 54 4.60 -7.03 8.62
N GLU A 55 4.64 -7.54 9.85
CA GLU A 55 3.44 -8.00 10.56
C GLU A 55 2.42 -6.88 10.75
N ALA A 56 2.86 -5.70 11.18
CA ALA A 56 1.99 -4.53 11.32
C ALA A 56 1.35 -4.11 10.00
N LEU A 57 2.09 -4.16 8.89
CA LEU A 57 1.58 -3.87 7.54
C LEU A 57 0.54 -4.91 7.11
N MET A 58 0.80 -6.20 7.35
CA MET A 58 -0.16 -7.27 7.05
C MET A 58 -1.42 -7.14 7.90
N TYR A 59 -1.30 -6.75 9.16
CA TYR A 59 -2.44 -6.46 10.02
C TYR A 59 -3.26 -5.26 9.51
N GLU A 60 -2.60 -4.17 9.12
CA GLU A 60 -3.25 -3.00 8.50
C GLU A 60 -4.04 -3.43 7.26
N ILE A 61 -3.42 -4.18 6.34
CA ILE A 61 -4.05 -4.68 5.11
C ILE A 61 -5.23 -5.60 5.43
N ALA A 62 -5.08 -6.54 6.37
CA ALA A 62 -6.15 -7.47 6.75
C ALA A 62 -7.32 -6.77 7.46
N SER A 63 -7.07 -5.64 8.13
CA SER A 63 -8.08 -4.88 8.85
C SER A 63 -8.96 -4.01 7.94
N ASP A 64 -8.53 -3.74 6.71
CA ASP A 64 -9.28 -2.98 5.71
C ASP A 64 -9.70 -3.91 4.55
N PRO A 65 -11.01 -4.20 4.38
CA PRO A 65 -11.50 -5.08 3.32
C PRO A 65 -11.07 -4.68 1.91
N ALA A 66 -10.96 -3.38 1.62
CA ALA A 66 -10.55 -2.90 0.30
C ALA A 66 -9.06 -3.13 0.06
N MET A 67 -8.23 -2.98 1.08
CA MET A 67 -6.79 -3.27 0.99
C MET A 67 -6.54 -4.77 0.88
N ALA A 68 -7.28 -5.59 1.64
CA ALA A 68 -7.21 -7.04 1.56
C ALA A 68 -7.57 -7.54 0.15
N GLU A 69 -8.66 -7.05 -0.44
CA GLU A 69 -9.06 -7.40 -1.81
C GLU A 69 -7.98 -7.01 -2.84
N GLN A 70 -7.41 -5.81 -2.70
CA GLN A 70 -6.33 -5.35 -3.57
C GLN A 70 -5.07 -6.21 -3.45
N PHE A 71 -4.72 -6.61 -2.22
CA PHE A 71 -3.57 -7.47 -1.96
C PHE A 71 -3.76 -8.86 -2.58
N GLU A 72 -4.92 -9.48 -2.37
CA GLU A 72 -5.27 -10.77 -2.98
C GLU A 72 -5.26 -10.71 -4.51
N ALA A 73 -5.89 -9.67 -5.09
CA ALA A 73 -5.86 -9.44 -6.53
C ALA A 73 -4.42 -9.25 -7.05
N GLY A 74 -3.57 -8.56 -6.30
CA GLY A 74 -2.17 -8.34 -6.61
C GLY A 74 -1.35 -9.65 -6.64
N LEU A 75 -1.64 -10.60 -5.75
CA LEU A 75 -1.01 -11.92 -5.71
C LEU A 75 -1.37 -12.80 -6.92
N GLN A 76 -2.55 -12.60 -7.50
CA GLN A 76 -3.04 -13.36 -8.66
C GLN A 76 -2.50 -12.82 -10.00
N LYS A 77 -2.07 -11.56 -10.05
CA LYS A 77 -1.47 -10.97 -11.25
C LYS A 77 -0.10 -11.61 -11.52
N LYS A 78 0.06 -12.15 -12.72
CA LYS A 78 1.29 -12.81 -13.21
C LYS A 78 2.41 -11.82 -13.43
#